data_AF-A0A959BH59-F1
#
_entry.id   AF-A0A959BH59-F1
#
_cell.length_a   1.000
_cell.length_b   1.000
_cell.length_c   1.000
_cell.angle_alpha   90.00
_cell.angle_beta   90.00
_cell.angle_gamma   90.00
#
_symmetry.space_group_name_H-M   'P 1'
#
loop_
_entity.id
_entity.type
_entity.pdbx_description
1 polymer ?
#
loop_
_entity_poly.entity_id
_entity_poly.type
_entity_poly.pdbx_seq_one_letter_code
_entity_poly.pdbx_strand_id
1 'polypeptide(L)'
;MSISKEKIGSILTDATVAPLDRDTWIQQGFPEELVHSFLATSEMTNTAVLTRVPGSATTQLIKEKYDLKGYFVKSKSCDWGPMAGFLCRNPAFNKKGVNGIDFNIKYLSVYKSSLETVFQNASTNDAFRERAFLPIRISDDRKRQFLGAFSSDTVYNFPSSLRPIESGVALDDPREQVYGIVASADLDKDEVTELKSVAMEFLLDKINVDEGGVTKTYWALYHGYVYVKKPGAAAYEEYLTGAPIENPADPAASAQFQQTLEQQNDASISFSDQQRNNLTGWLKTHFNIDRGNSSHCYTVDGIQNPHPPYSEANSVYKNTVTGDYDLFSVWPVIPKAGFDELIRISEMGTNEAIRTAEYPNFDTIPLSTRLLIPTVKQFTLELTRSRNIYVEFIPPGDILAGLESQFFGNINDVGFYVAQTLNSLHPAKVNAAFHSDEGGRPNVDEIDYPIAVFLPTKVVA
;
A
#
# COMPACT_ATOMS: atom_id res chain seq x y z
N MET A 1 -6.04 -33.29 -6.32
CA MET A 1 -4.63 -33.64 -6.56
C MET A 1 -3.99 -33.94 -5.22
N SER A 2 -3.52 -35.16 -4.96
CA SER A 2 -2.75 -35.46 -3.73
C SER A 2 -1.29 -35.13 -3.97
N ILE A 3 -0.76 -34.11 -3.29
CA ILE A 3 0.68 -33.87 -3.24
C ILE A 3 1.27 -35.01 -2.40
N SER A 4 2.22 -35.78 -2.95
CA SER A 4 2.83 -36.88 -2.22
C SER A 4 3.65 -36.36 -1.03
N LYS A 5 3.69 -37.13 0.07
CA LYS A 5 4.50 -36.81 1.26
C LYS A 5 5.98 -36.56 0.90
N GLU A 6 6.50 -37.25 -0.10
CA GLU A 6 7.86 -37.05 -0.63
C GLU A 6 8.05 -35.66 -1.27
N LYS A 7 7.04 -35.13 -1.95
CA LYS A 7 7.09 -33.80 -2.57
C LYS A 7 6.95 -32.67 -1.54
N ILE A 8 6.18 -32.89 -0.48
CA ILE A 8 6.16 -31.96 0.68
C ILE A 8 7.51 -32.02 1.40
N GLY A 9 8.06 -33.22 1.60
CA GLY A 9 9.38 -33.42 2.19
C GLY A 9 10.47 -32.68 1.43
N SER A 10 10.51 -32.77 0.09
CA SER A 10 11.50 -32.06 -0.72
C SER A 10 11.33 -30.54 -0.69
N ILE A 11 10.08 -30.02 -0.69
CA ILE A 11 9.80 -28.58 -0.57
C ILE A 11 10.26 -28.04 0.79
N LEU A 12 10.06 -28.80 1.86
CA LEU A 12 10.46 -28.39 3.21
C LEU A 12 11.97 -28.55 3.49
N THR A 13 12.65 -29.48 2.82
CA THR A 13 14.12 -29.62 2.96
C THR A 13 14.91 -28.57 2.19
N ASP A 14 14.36 -28.03 1.09
CA ASP A 14 14.96 -26.92 0.34
C ASP A 14 14.59 -25.55 0.94
N ALA A 15 13.51 -25.47 1.71
CA ALA A 15 13.19 -24.31 2.54
C ALA A 15 14.05 -24.33 3.81
N THR A 16 15.37 -24.14 3.68
CA THR A 16 16.18 -23.74 4.82
C THR A 16 15.60 -22.43 5.34
N VAL A 17 14.89 -22.49 6.48
CA VAL A 17 14.51 -21.35 7.32
C VAL A 17 15.80 -20.83 7.96
N ALA A 18 16.72 -20.34 7.14
CA ALA A 18 17.85 -19.59 7.62
C ALA A 18 17.29 -18.25 8.11
N PRO A 19 17.64 -17.82 9.34
CA PRO A 19 17.29 -16.47 9.78
C PRO A 19 17.83 -15.50 8.73
N LEU A 20 16.95 -14.69 8.14
CA LEU A 20 17.36 -13.63 7.23
C LEU A 20 18.35 -12.73 7.98
N ASP A 21 19.41 -12.31 7.28
CA ASP A 21 20.31 -11.33 7.85
C ASP A 21 19.57 -10.00 8.10
N ARG A 22 20.14 -9.18 8.99
CA ARG A 22 19.58 -7.90 9.41
C ARG A 22 19.31 -6.97 8.22
N ASP A 23 20.16 -6.98 7.22
CA ASP A 23 20.08 -6.06 6.09
C ASP A 23 18.92 -6.45 5.17
N THR A 24 18.68 -7.74 5.00
CA THR A 24 17.52 -8.26 4.27
C THR A 24 16.21 -7.81 4.93
N TRP A 25 16.09 -7.88 6.26
CA TRP A 25 14.89 -7.37 6.97
C TRP A 25 14.65 -5.89 6.72
N ILE A 26 15.70 -5.07 6.83
CA ILE A 26 15.64 -3.63 6.59
C ILE A 26 15.18 -3.33 5.16
N GLN A 27 15.71 -4.06 4.17
CA GLN A 27 15.31 -3.93 2.76
C GLN A 27 13.86 -4.34 2.50
N GLN A 28 13.27 -5.20 3.33
CA GLN A 28 11.86 -5.58 3.20
C GLN A 28 10.90 -4.65 3.95
N GLY A 29 11.39 -3.56 4.56
CA GLY A 29 10.52 -2.67 5.33
C GLY A 29 10.40 -3.03 6.79
N PHE A 30 11.34 -3.79 7.38
CA PHE A 30 11.34 -4.12 8.81
C PHE A 30 12.53 -3.48 9.52
N PRO A 31 12.37 -2.29 10.12
CA PRO A 31 13.34 -1.77 11.09
C PRO A 31 13.56 -2.78 12.22
N GLU A 32 14.77 -2.81 12.77
CA GLU A 32 15.18 -3.77 13.80
C GLU A 32 14.24 -3.76 15.02
N GLU A 33 13.82 -2.57 15.44
CA GLU A 33 12.86 -2.43 16.53
C GLU A 33 11.54 -3.14 16.26
N LEU A 34 11.08 -3.19 15.01
CA LEU A 34 9.84 -3.90 14.67
C LEU A 34 10.03 -5.39 14.54
N VAL A 35 11.17 -5.85 14.01
CA VAL A 35 11.51 -7.28 14.05
C VAL A 35 11.41 -7.80 15.48
N HIS A 36 11.95 -7.05 16.45
CA HIS A 36 11.83 -7.40 17.87
C HIS A 36 10.39 -7.36 18.37
N SER A 37 9.58 -6.34 18.02
CA SER A 37 8.17 -6.28 18.40
C SER A 37 7.39 -7.48 17.85
N PHE A 38 7.59 -7.87 16.58
CA PHE A 38 6.94 -9.03 15.97
C PHE A 38 7.34 -10.36 16.63
N LEU A 39 8.64 -10.57 16.90
CA LEU A 39 9.11 -11.75 17.61
C LEU A 39 8.53 -11.82 19.02
N ALA A 40 8.56 -10.72 19.76
CA ALA A 40 7.97 -10.64 21.10
C ALA A 40 6.46 -10.88 21.08
N THR A 41 5.73 -10.34 20.11
CA THR A 41 4.30 -10.65 19.89
C THR A 41 4.09 -12.14 19.67
N SER A 42 4.88 -12.75 18.78
CA SER A 42 4.78 -14.17 18.45
C SER A 42 4.99 -15.05 19.70
N GLU A 43 5.98 -14.72 20.55
CA GLU A 43 6.23 -15.39 21.82
C GLU A 43 5.09 -15.22 22.82
N MET A 44 4.67 -13.97 23.07
CA MET A 44 3.67 -13.64 24.08
C MET A 44 2.30 -14.24 23.75
N THR A 45 1.96 -14.27 22.47
CA THR A 45 0.70 -14.84 21.98
C THR A 45 0.81 -16.32 21.62
N ASN A 46 1.99 -16.91 21.73
CA ASN A 46 2.29 -18.29 21.37
C ASN A 46 1.72 -18.65 19.99
N THR A 47 2.03 -17.82 19.00
CA THR A 47 1.38 -17.81 17.68
C THR A 47 2.39 -17.49 16.59
N ALA A 48 2.35 -18.21 15.48
CA ALA A 48 3.07 -17.79 14.28
C ALA A 48 2.37 -16.58 13.65
N VAL A 49 3.11 -15.50 13.43
CA VAL A 49 2.60 -14.25 12.87
C VAL A 49 3.14 -14.08 11.46
N LEU A 50 2.25 -14.00 10.48
CA LEU A 50 2.59 -13.89 9.07
C LEU A 50 2.05 -12.57 8.51
N THR A 51 2.93 -11.78 7.90
CA THR A 51 2.60 -10.45 7.37
C THR A 51 3.19 -10.25 5.99
N ARG A 52 2.51 -9.45 5.15
CA ARG A 52 3.14 -8.91 3.95
C ARG A 52 4.29 -7.98 4.31
N VAL A 53 5.20 -7.82 3.37
CA VAL A 53 6.30 -6.85 3.49
C VAL A 53 5.84 -5.48 2.97
N PRO A 54 6.05 -4.38 3.72
CA PRO A 54 5.76 -3.04 3.23
C PRO A 54 6.66 -2.61 2.05
N GLY A 55 7.87 -3.18 1.98
CA GLY A 55 8.89 -2.90 0.98
C GLY A 55 9.90 -1.81 1.40
N SER A 56 11.06 -1.78 0.74
CA SER A 56 12.19 -0.88 1.06
C SER A 56 11.84 0.60 1.04
N ALA A 57 10.88 1.00 0.21
CA ALA A 57 10.45 2.38 0.11
C ALA A 57 9.84 2.89 1.43
N THR A 58 9.36 2.04 2.34
CA THR A 58 8.72 2.50 3.57
C THR A 58 9.65 2.48 4.78
N THR A 59 10.76 1.73 4.75
CA THR A 59 11.58 1.42 5.95
C THR A 59 11.98 2.67 6.74
N GLN A 60 12.52 3.67 6.05
CA GLN A 60 12.95 4.92 6.69
C GLN A 60 11.76 5.71 7.22
N LEU A 61 10.61 5.71 6.54
CA LEU A 61 9.40 6.39 6.99
C LEU A 61 8.83 5.74 8.26
N ILE A 62 8.84 4.40 8.32
CA ILE A 62 8.43 3.64 9.51
C ILE A 62 9.36 3.97 10.68
N LYS A 63 10.68 3.99 10.45
CA LYS A 63 11.69 4.39 11.45
C LYS A 63 11.51 5.83 11.92
N GLU A 64 11.12 6.74 11.02
CA GLU A 64 10.81 8.14 11.33
C GLU A 64 9.45 8.33 12.01
N LYS A 65 8.71 7.24 12.21
CA LYS A 65 7.42 7.16 12.89
C LYS A 65 6.34 7.91 12.10
N TYR A 66 6.32 7.78 10.78
CA TYR A 66 5.13 8.12 10.02
C TYR A 66 4.00 7.16 10.35
N ASP A 67 2.77 7.64 10.24
CA ASP A 67 1.59 6.81 10.40
C ASP A 67 1.52 5.75 9.29
N LEU A 68 0.94 4.60 9.61
CA LEU A 68 0.84 3.50 8.66
C LEU A 68 -0.58 3.45 8.10
N LYS A 69 -0.71 3.02 6.86
CA LYS A 69 -1.99 2.92 6.15
C LYS A 69 -3.00 2.06 6.94
N GLY A 70 -4.11 2.67 7.35
CA GLY A 70 -5.22 1.96 7.97
C GLY A 70 -6.19 1.35 6.96
N TYR A 71 -7.15 0.56 7.46
CA TYR A 71 -8.14 -0.16 6.65
C TYR A 71 -8.91 0.71 5.65
N PHE A 72 -9.26 1.95 6.01
CA PHE A 72 -10.04 2.87 5.18
C PHE A 72 -9.27 3.45 3.99
N VAL A 73 -7.94 3.37 4.02
CA VAL A 73 -7.10 3.86 2.94
C VAL A 73 -6.85 2.68 2.00
N LYS A 74 -7.39 2.72 0.79
CA LYS A 74 -7.27 1.62 -0.18
C LYS A 74 -6.43 1.95 -1.42
N SER A 75 -6.02 3.21 -1.57
CA SER A 75 -5.13 3.67 -2.65
C SER A 75 -3.80 2.90 -2.66
N LYS A 76 -3.17 2.81 -3.82
CA LYS A 76 -1.83 2.27 -3.99
C LYS A 76 -0.80 3.32 -3.60
N SER A 77 0.23 2.90 -2.86
CA SER A 77 1.39 3.72 -2.53
C SER A 77 2.24 4.03 -3.77
N CYS A 78 3.08 5.05 -3.65
CA CYS A 78 4.15 5.37 -4.57
C CYS A 78 5.41 4.58 -4.17
N ASP A 79 6.18 4.09 -5.13
CA ASP A 79 7.49 3.49 -4.89
C ASP A 79 8.63 4.30 -5.54
N TRP A 80 8.34 5.40 -6.24
CA TRP A 80 9.33 6.22 -6.95
C TRP A 80 9.32 7.69 -6.52
N GLY A 81 10.41 8.38 -6.86
CA GLY A 81 10.58 9.80 -6.55
C GLY A 81 10.74 10.12 -5.06
N PRO A 82 10.73 11.40 -4.69
CA PRO A 82 10.88 11.82 -3.29
C PRO A 82 9.67 11.46 -2.40
N MET A 83 8.51 11.14 -3.00
CA MET A 83 7.31 10.65 -2.32
C MET A 83 7.22 9.12 -2.24
N ALA A 84 8.25 8.38 -2.65
CA ALA A 84 8.29 6.93 -2.50
C ALA A 84 7.96 6.51 -1.05
N GLY A 85 7.15 5.48 -0.89
CA GLY A 85 6.63 4.96 0.37
C GLY A 85 5.26 5.54 0.77
N PHE A 86 4.91 6.75 0.34
CA PHE A 86 3.65 7.40 0.72
C PHE A 86 2.47 7.00 -0.17
N LEU A 87 1.26 7.14 0.37
CA LEU A 87 0.03 7.13 -0.42
C LEU A 87 -0.34 8.58 -0.74
N CYS A 88 -0.29 8.95 -2.01
CA CYS A 88 -0.43 10.34 -2.45
C CYS A 88 -1.87 10.69 -2.82
N ARG A 89 -2.20 11.98 -2.65
CA ARG A 89 -3.45 12.57 -3.14
C ARG A 89 -3.53 12.53 -4.66
N ASN A 90 -2.45 12.86 -5.36
CA ASN A 90 -2.41 12.81 -6.82
C ASN A 90 -2.40 11.34 -7.28
N PRO A 91 -3.41 10.86 -8.03
CA PRO A 91 -3.54 9.46 -8.40
C PRO A 91 -2.38 8.93 -9.24
N ALA A 92 -1.67 9.78 -10.00
CA ALA A 92 -0.53 9.37 -10.81
C ALA A 92 0.73 9.05 -9.99
N PHE A 93 0.79 9.50 -8.73
CA PHE A 93 1.90 9.18 -7.83
C PHE A 93 1.66 7.83 -7.15
N ASN A 94 1.71 6.77 -7.96
CA ASN A 94 1.50 5.40 -7.53
C ASN A 94 2.50 4.45 -8.22
N LYS A 95 2.69 3.26 -7.62
CA LYS A 95 3.65 2.25 -8.10
C LYS A 95 3.29 1.54 -9.41
N LYS A 96 2.04 1.64 -9.86
CA LYS A 96 1.56 1.11 -11.15
C LYS A 96 1.51 2.18 -12.25
N GLY A 97 2.04 3.37 -11.97
CA GLY A 97 2.06 4.51 -12.89
C GLY A 97 0.69 4.78 -13.52
N VAL A 98 0.65 4.89 -14.86
CA VAL A 98 -0.60 5.22 -15.58
C VAL A 98 -1.71 4.19 -15.34
N ASN A 99 -1.36 2.91 -15.19
CA ASN A 99 -2.31 1.82 -14.99
C ASN A 99 -2.95 1.83 -13.58
N GLY A 100 -2.35 2.57 -12.62
CA GLY A 100 -2.88 2.71 -11.27
C GLY A 100 -3.74 3.95 -11.03
N ILE A 101 -3.82 4.86 -12.01
CA ILE A 101 -4.52 6.15 -11.87
C ILE A 101 -6.01 5.93 -11.56
N ASP A 102 -6.72 5.20 -12.41
CA ASP A 102 -8.16 4.98 -12.26
C ASP A 102 -8.51 4.26 -10.96
N PHE A 103 -7.69 3.28 -10.58
CA PHE A 103 -7.81 2.59 -9.29
C PHE A 103 -7.71 3.61 -8.14
N ASN A 104 -6.70 4.46 -8.14
CA ASN A 104 -6.51 5.46 -7.08
C ASN A 104 -7.62 6.52 -7.07
N ILE A 105 -8.09 7.00 -8.23
CA ILE A 105 -9.23 7.93 -8.32
C ILE A 105 -10.46 7.33 -7.63
N LYS A 106 -10.79 6.07 -7.97
CA LYS A 106 -11.92 5.35 -7.37
C LYS A 106 -11.78 5.23 -5.85
N TYR A 107 -10.60 4.90 -5.33
CA TYR A 107 -10.45 4.70 -3.88
C TYR A 107 -10.28 5.99 -3.10
N LEU A 108 -9.80 7.07 -3.72
CA LEU A 108 -9.78 8.40 -3.13
C LEU A 108 -11.19 8.96 -2.94
N SER A 109 -12.11 8.72 -3.88
CA SER A 109 -13.51 9.12 -3.72
C SER A 109 -14.18 8.34 -2.57
N VAL A 110 -13.99 7.02 -2.51
CA VAL A 110 -14.48 6.18 -1.39
C VAL A 110 -13.89 6.62 -0.05
N TYR A 111 -12.60 6.91 -0.01
CA TYR A 111 -11.92 7.40 1.19
C TYR A 111 -12.53 8.73 1.66
N LYS A 112 -12.75 9.69 0.74
CA LYS A 112 -13.39 10.97 1.07
C LYS A 112 -14.79 10.78 1.65
N SER A 113 -15.62 9.94 1.04
CA SER A 113 -16.97 9.64 1.58
C SER A 113 -16.91 8.96 2.95
N SER A 114 -15.91 8.10 3.17
CA SER A 114 -15.69 7.45 4.47
C SER A 114 -15.30 8.47 5.54
N LEU A 115 -14.41 9.40 5.21
CA LEU A 115 -14.04 10.51 6.10
C LEU A 115 -15.23 11.40 6.45
N GLU A 116 -16.02 11.80 5.46
CA GLU A 116 -17.22 12.61 5.69
C GLU A 116 -18.18 11.91 6.67
N THR A 117 -18.36 10.59 6.53
CA THR A 117 -19.17 9.79 7.46
C THR A 117 -18.56 9.74 8.86
N VAL A 118 -17.25 9.52 8.97
CA VAL A 118 -16.54 9.51 10.27
C VAL A 118 -16.63 10.87 10.95
N PHE A 119 -16.51 11.96 10.20
CA PHE A 119 -16.53 13.33 10.74
C PHE A 119 -17.93 13.82 11.09
N GLN A 120 -18.97 13.45 10.34
CA GLN A 120 -20.35 13.74 10.73
C GLN A 120 -20.72 13.13 12.09
N ASN A 121 -20.10 12.02 12.46
CA ASN A 121 -20.32 11.34 13.73
C ASN A 121 -19.38 11.80 14.86
N ALA A 122 -18.33 12.56 14.54
CA ALA A 122 -17.38 13.05 15.53
C ALA A 122 -17.92 14.34 16.18
N SER A 123 -18.20 14.28 17.49
CA SER A 123 -18.73 15.41 18.26
C SER A 123 -17.71 16.55 18.50
N THR A 124 -16.51 16.48 17.91
CA THR A 124 -15.42 17.44 18.18
C THR A 124 -14.91 18.10 16.91
N ASN A 125 -14.92 19.43 16.95
CA ASN A 125 -14.58 20.39 15.91
C ASN A 125 -13.05 20.55 15.74
N ASP A 126 -12.32 19.44 15.70
CA ASP A 126 -10.87 19.49 15.51
C ASP A 126 -10.60 19.77 14.02
N ALA A 127 -10.30 21.02 13.69
CA ALA A 127 -9.93 21.49 12.34
C ALA A 127 -8.81 20.66 11.67
N PHE A 128 -8.10 19.85 12.46
CA PHE A 128 -7.10 18.91 11.97
C PHE A 128 -7.69 17.64 11.33
N ARG A 129 -8.82 17.15 11.84
CA ARG A 129 -9.55 16.01 11.28
C ARG A 129 -10.08 16.34 9.88
N GLU A 130 -10.48 17.59 9.65
CA GLU A 130 -11.04 18.02 8.36
C GLU A 130 -10.08 17.91 7.17
N ARG A 131 -8.77 17.71 7.40
CA ARG A 131 -7.78 17.62 6.32
C ARG A 131 -7.59 16.19 5.85
N ALA A 132 -8.35 15.75 4.85
CA ALA A 132 -8.19 14.43 4.23
C ALA A 132 -6.75 14.14 3.73
N PHE A 133 -6.01 15.20 3.41
CA PHE A 133 -4.66 15.18 2.86
C PHE A 133 -3.75 16.18 3.59
N LEU A 134 -2.47 15.86 3.69
CA LEU A 134 -1.46 16.67 4.36
C LEU A 134 -0.21 16.82 3.48
N PRO A 135 0.45 17.99 3.49
CA PRO A 135 1.69 18.17 2.76
C PRO A 135 2.77 17.19 3.23
N ILE A 136 3.40 16.49 2.29
CA ILE A 136 4.52 15.59 2.57
C ILE A 136 5.75 16.42 2.94
N ARG A 137 6.41 15.97 4.00
CA ARG A 137 7.74 16.42 4.39
C ARG A 137 8.65 15.19 4.44
N ILE A 138 9.93 15.34 4.21
CA ILE A 138 10.90 14.25 4.37
C ILE A 138 12.12 14.75 5.16
N SER A 139 12.77 13.86 5.90
CA SER A 139 13.99 14.20 6.64
C SER A 139 15.17 14.46 5.68
N ASP A 140 16.25 15.03 6.20
CA ASP A 140 17.49 15.17 5.43
C ASP A 140 18.08 13.80 5.05
N ASP A 141 17.99 12.80 5.94
CA ASP A 141 18.42 11.43 5.65
C ASP A 141 17.62 10.84 4.49
N ARG A 142 16.29 11.00 4.51
CA ARG A 142 15.42 10.53 3.43
C ARG A 142 15.71 11.22 2.10
N LYS A 143 15.96 12.54 2.12
CA LYS A 143 16.44 13.25 0.93
C LYS A 143 17.75 12.66 0.41
N ARG A 144 18.75 12.44 1.27
CA ARG A 144 20.02 11.83 0.86
C ARG A 144 19.83 10.44 0.27
N GLN A 145 18.87 9.66 0.80
CA GLN A 145 18.58 8.31 0.29
C GLN A 145 18.10 8.46 -1.14
N PHE A 146 17.11 9.32 -1.35
CA PHE A 146 16.50 9.59 -2.65
C PHE A 146 17.54 10.10 -3.68
N LEU A 147 18.39 11.05 -3.28
CA LEU A 147 19.45 11.59 -4.15
C LEU A 147 20.61 10.60 -4.37
N GLY A 148 20.60 9.42 -3.74
CA GLY A 148 21.68 8.44 -3.85
C GLY A 148 23.01 8.93 -3.24
N ALA A 149 22.96 9.89 -2.30
CA ALA A 149 24.12 10.57 -1.72
C ALA A 149 24.75 9.82 -0.53
N PHE A 150 24.47 8.52 -0.38
CA PHE A 150 25.02 7.73 0.71
C PHE A 150 26.34 7.05 0.32
N SER A 151 27.21 6.87 1.33
CA SER A 151 28.34 5.95 1.21
C SER A 151 27.82 4.50 1.08
N SER A 152 28.66 3.62 0.53
CA SER A 152 28.41 2.18 0.40
C SER A 152 27.97 1.46 1.69
N ASP A 153 28.12 2.11 2.84
CA ASP A 153 27.99 1.50 4.17
C ASP A 153 26.61 1.70 4.82
N THR A 154 25.67 2.30 4.11
CA THR A 154 24.29 2.44 4.62
C THR A 154 23.36 1.42 3.98
N VAL A 155 22.77 0.60 4.84
CA VAL A 155 21.83 -0.49 4.50
C VAL A 155 20.54 0.04 3.84
N TYR A 156 20.27 1.34 3.90
CA TYR A 156 19.04 1.99 3.45
C TYR A 156 19.17 2.64 2.05
N ASN A 157 19.87 1.99 1.13
CA ASN A 157 19.98 2.49 -0.23
C ASN A 157 18.68 2.22 -1.02
N PHE A 158 18.09 3.26 -1.60
CA PHE A 158 17.03 3.04 -2.58
C PHE A 158 17.58 2.34 -3.83
N PRO A 159 16.80 1.45 -4.46
CA PRO A 159 17.12 0.94 -5.77
C PRO A 159 17.34 2.08 -6.76
N SER A 160 18.24 1.89 -7.72
CA SER A 160 18.63 2.91 -8.71
C SER A 160 17.45 3.45 -9.52
N SER A 161 16.38 2.66 -9.67
CA SER A 161 15.13 3.06 -10.31
C SER A 161 14.39 4.20 -9.60
N LEU A 162 14.69 4.47 -8.33
CA LEU A 162 13.98 5.49 -7.52
C LEU A 162 14.74 6.80 -7.41
N ARG A 163 15.96 6.85 -7.96
CA ARG A 163 16.81 8.04 -7.95
C ARG A 163 16.29 9.05 -8.96
N PRO A 164 16.50 10.35 -8.72
CA PRO A 164 16.20 11.35 -9.74
C PRO A 164 16.99 11.05 -11.01
N ILE A 165 16.33 11.25 -12.15
CA ILE A 165 16.99 11.13 -13.44
C ILE A 165 17.96 12.31 -13.62
N GLU A 166 17.59 13.47 -13.07
CA GLU A 166 18.43 14.65 -12.92
C GLU A 166 18.05 15.40 -11.64
N SER A 167 19.06 15.95 -10.97
CA SER A 167 18.86 16.86 -9.82
C SER A 167 19.85 18.01 -9.88
N GLY A 168 19.37 19.23 -9.63
CA GLY A 168 20.18 20.42 -9.43
C GLY A 168 20.12 20.89 -7.98
N VAL A 169 21.24 21.41 -7.47
CA VAL A 169 21.28 22.24 -6.25
C VAL A 169 21.44 23.68 -6.69
N ALA A 170 20.57 24.58 -6.24
CA ALA A 170 20.75 25.99 -6.50
C ALA A 170 21.88 26.52 -5.58
N LEU A 171 23.10 26.64 -6.12
CA LEU A 171 24.31 27.00 -5.36
C LEU A 171 24.25 28.38 -4.69
N ASP A 172 23.37 29.26 -5.17
CA ASP A 172 23.19 30.64 -4.66
C ASP A 172 21.81 30.89 -4.06
N ASP A 173 21.01 29.84 -3.80
CA ASP A 173 19.66 30.01 -3.25
C ASP A 173 19.68 30.07 -1.71
N PRO A 174 19.27 31.21 -1.09
CA PRO A 174 19.17 31.30 0.36
C PRO A 174 18.17 30.32 0.99
N ARG A 175 17.27 29.71 0.20
CA ARG A 175 16.29 28.71 0.65
C ARG A 175 16.80 27.28 0.61
N GLU A 176 18.04 27.05 0.13
CA GLU A 176 18.63 25.72 -0.06
C GLU A 176 17.69 24.76 -0.81
N GLN A 177 17.27 25.10 -2.03
CA GLN A 177 16.35 24.27 -2.80
C GLN A 177 17.05 23.17 -3.61
N VAL A 178 16.37 22.02 -3.72
CA VAL A 178 16.74 20.92 -4.63
C VAL A 178 15.60 20.68 -5.60
N TYR A 179 15.87 20.60 -6.89
CA TYR A 179 14.85 20.41 -7.92
C TYR A 179 15.33 19.41 -8.97
N GLY A 180 14.40 18.88 -9.74
CA GLY A 180 14.74 17.93 -10.80
C GLY A 180 13.52 17.24 -11.38
N ILE A 181 13.78 16.13 -12.08
CA ILE A 181 12.74 15.29 -12.68
C ILE A 181 12.91 13.84 -12.22
N VAL A 182 11.81 13.25 -11.82
CA VAL A 182 11.68 11.84 -11.45
C VAL A 182 10.62 11.19 -12.32
N ALA A 183 10.71 9.88 -12.51
CA ALA A 183 9.71 9.13 -13.24
C ALA A 183 9.50 7.74 -12.65
N SER A 184 8.28 7.23 -12.75
CA SER A 184 7.98 5.84 -12.44
C SER A 184 8.76 4.93 -13.38
N ALA A 185 9.24 3.79 -12.89
CA ALA A 185 9.64 2.71 -13.76
C ALA A 185 8.46 1.73 -13.83
N ASP A 186 7.99 1.36 -15.03
CA ASP A 186 7.16 0.16 -15.14
C ASP A 186 8.11 -1.04 -14.96
N LEU A 187 8.09 -1.62 -13.75
CA LEU A 187 8.70 -2.91 -13.47
C LEU A 187 7.71 -3.99 -13.91
N ASP A 188 7.61 -4.26 -15.21
CA ASP A 188 6.97 -5.50 -15.64
C ASP A 188 7.96 -6.66 -15.50
N LYS A 189 7.44 -7.81 -15.07
CA LYS A 189 8.19 -8.76 -14.24
C LYS A 189 9.41 -9.45 -14.88
N ASP A 190 9.64 -9.37 -16.19
CA ASP A 190 10.74 -10.13 -16.81
C ASP A 190 11.47 -9.42 -17.97
N GLU A 191 11.00 -8.26 -18.44
CA GLU A 191 11.74 -7.46 -19.42
C GLU A 191 11.57 -5.98 -19.07
N VAL A 192 12.69 -5.26 -18.88
CA VAL A 192 12.70 -3.80 -18.74
C VAL A 192 12.37 -3.19 -20.11
N THR A 193 11.12 -3.31 -20.55
CA THR A 193 10.61 -2.60 -21.73
C THR A 193 10.22 -1.17 -21.31
N GLU A 194 11.24 -0.42 -20.91
CA GLU A 194 11.48 1.01 -21.13
C GLU A 194 10.33 2.05 -21.12
N LEU A 195 9.17 1.79 -20.52
CA LEU A 195 8.11 2.80 -20.44
C LEU A 195 7.92 3.25 -19.00
N LYS A 196 8.67 4.30 -18.66
CA LYS A 196 8.32 5.21 -17.59
C LYS A 196 6.94 5.79 -17.89
N SER A 197 5.90 5.31 -17.19
CA SER A 197 4.51 5.65 -17.52
C SER A 197 4.09 6.99 -16.93
N VAL A 198 4.81 7.50 -15.92
CA VAL A 198 4.58 8.79 -15.27
C VAL A 198 5.92 9.48 -15.00
N ALA A 199 6.01 10.79 -15.23
CA ALA A 199 7.12 11.63 -14.81
C ALA A 199 6.61 12.88 -14.07
N MET A 200 7.39 13.44 -13.15
CA MET A 200 7.07 14.72 -12.53
C MET A 200 8.31 15.59 -12.33
N GLU A 201 8.10 16.89 -12.48
CA GLU A 201 9.01 17.92 -11.94
C GLU A 201 8.85 17.97 -10.42
N PHE A 202 9.95 18.00 -9.68
CA PHE A 202 9.91 18.12 -8.22
C PHE A 202 10.72 19.31 -7.73
N LEU A 203 10.32 19.84 -6.57
CA LEU A 203 11.06 20.82 -5.78
C LEU A 203 11.01 20.42 -4.31
N LEU A 204 12.18 20.37 -3.68
CA LEU A 204 12.36 20.20 -2.24
C LEU A 204 12.81 21.53 -1.67
N ASP A 205 12.02 22.08 -0.75
CA ASP A 205 12.29 23.34 -0.06
C ASP A 205 12.68 23.04 1.39
N LYS A 206 13.84 23.52 1.84
CA LYS A 206 14.32 23.27 3.19
C LYS A 206 13.48 24.06 4.19
N ILE A 207 12.93 23.36 5.17
CA ILE A 207 12.13 23.94 6.25
C ILE A 207 12.66 23.51 7.62
N ASN A 208 12.44 24.37 8.61
CA ASN A 208 12.76 24.07 10.00
C ASN A 208 11.45 23.91 10.78
N VAL A 209 11.34 22.81 11.53
CA VAL A 209 10.16 22.46 12.31
C VAL A 209 10.58 22.27 13.77
N ASP A 210 9.90 22.94 14.69
CA ASP A 210 10.15 22.78 16.12
C ASP A 210 9.41 21.55 16.68
N GLU A 211 10.11 20.46 16.94
CA GLU A 211 9.52 19.25 17.52
C GLU A 211 9.90 19.12 18.99
N GLY A 212 9.03 19.58 19.88
CA GLY A 212 9.23 19.46 21.33
C GLY A 212 10.38 20.32 21.86
N GLY A 213 10.56 21.53 21.31
CA GLY A 213 11.64 22.46 21.68
C GLY A 213 12.95 22.18 20.96
N VAL A 214 12.97 21.24 20.01
CA VAL A 214 14.14 20.92 19.18
C VAL A 214 13.82 21.25 17.74
N THR A 215 14.51 22.25 17.20
CA THR A 215 14.46 22.58 15.77
C THR A 215 15.08 21.45 14.96
N LYS A 216 14.27 20.83 14.11
CA LYS A 216 14.69 19.80 13.15
C LYS A 216 14.53 20.32 11.73
N THR A 217 15.42 19.89 10.86
CA THR A 217 15.37 20.22 9.43
C THR A 217 14.60 19.15 8.67
N TYR A 218 13.65 19.60 7.87
CA TYR A 218 12.87 18.80 6.94
C TYR A 218 12.90 19.43 5.55
N TRP A 219 12.38 18.70 4.57
CA TRP A 219 12.23 19.11 3.20
C TRP A 219 10.77 19.02 2.81
N ALA A 220 10.14 20.17 2.58
CA ALA A 220 8.78 20.22 2.04
C ALA A 220 8.81 19.84 0.57
N LEU A 221 7.93 18.93 0.17
CA LEU A 221 7.89 18.40 -1.18
C LEU A 221 6.80 19.09 -2.02
N TYR A 222 7.21 19.56 -3.19
CA TYR A 222 6.34 20.13 -4.20
C TYR A 222 6.53 19.44 -5.55
N HIS A 223 5.50 19.51 -6.40
CA HIS A 223 5.56 19.09 -7.79
C HIS A 223 5.23 20.24 -8.74
N GLY A 224 5.92 20.28 -9.88
CA GLY A 224 5.54 21.13 -11.01
C GLY A 224 4.58 20.38 -11.93
N TYR A 225 4.89 20.38 -13.23
CA TYR A 225 4.16 19.56 -14.19
C TYR A 225 4.33 18.07 -13.92
N VAL A 226 3.23 17.33 -14.12
CA VAL A 226 3.23 15.87 -14.17
C VAL A 226 2.97 15.48 -15.62
N TYR A 227 3.61 14.42 -16.07
CA TYR A 227 3.55 13.92 -17.43
C TYR A 227 3.19 12.44 -17.38
N VAL A 228 2.31 11.98 -18.26
CA VAL A 228 1.97 10.56 -18.41
C VAL A 228 2.24 10.09 -19.82
N LYS A 229 2.64 8.84 -19.96
CA LYS A 229 2.78 8.18 -21.26
C LYS A 229 1.85 6.98 -21.28
N LYS A 230 0.74 7.11 -22.01
CA LYS A 230 -0.23 6.02 -22.19
C LYS A 230 0.43 4.80 -22.87
N PRO A 231 -0.02 3.57 -22.60
CA PRO A 231 0.47 2.39 -23.30
C PRO A 231 0.35 2.55 -24.82
N GLY A 232 1.45 2.34 -25.54
CA GLY A 232 1.52 2.49 -27.01
C GLY A 232 1.64 3.93 -27.51
N ALA A 233 1.59 4.95 -26.64
CA ALA A 233 1.80 6.33 -27.06
C ALA A 233 3.28 6.60 -27.40
N ALA A 234 3.52 7.36 -28.47
CA ALA A 234 4.88 7.74 -28.88
C ALA A 234 5.49 8.82 -27.96
N ALA A 235 4.67 9.67 -27.36
CA ALA A 235 5.08 10.81 -26.56
C ALA A 235 4.36 10.84 -25.21
N TYR A 236 4.96 11.57 -24.27
CA TYR A 236 4.28 11.97 -23.04
C TYR A 236 3.24 13.05 -23.34
N GLU A 237 2.14 13.00 -22.60
CA GLU A 237 1.17 14.08 -22.49
C GLU A 237 1.25 14.68 -21.09
N GLU A 238 0.96 15.97 -20.99
CA GLU A 238 0.86 16.64 -19.70
C GLU A 238 -0.34 16.08 -18.93
N TYR A 239 -0.08 15.57 -17.74
CA TYR A 239 -1.08 15.08 -16.81
C TYR A 239 -1.25 16.14 -15.73
N LEU A 240 -2.39 16.83 -15.74
CA LEU A 240 -2.76 17.87 -14.78
C LEU A 240 -1.92 19.16 -14.82
N THR A 241 -2.46 20.17 -15.50
CA THR A 241 -2.50 21.57 -15.03
C THR A 241 -3.93 22.09 -14.78
N GLY A 242 -4.93 21.19 -14.74
CA GLY A 242 -6.36 21.56 -14.66
C GLY A 242 -7.20 21.12 -15.86
N ALA A 243 -6.68 20.27 -16.76
CA ALA A 243 -7.50 19.66 -17.80
C ALA A 243 -8.17 18.36 -17.27
N PRO A 244 -9.48 18.16 -17.48
CA PRO A 244 -10.18 16.96 -17.03
C PRO A 244 -9.64 15.70 -17.70
N ILE A 245 -9.47 14.63 -16.92
CA ILE A 245 -9.20 13.29 -17.45
C ILE A 245 -10.46 12.85 -18.19
N GLU A 246 -10.44 12.90 -19.53
CA GLU A 246 -11.60 12.54 -20.37
C GLU A 246 -11.95 11.05 -20.36
N ASN A 247 -11.28 10.22 -19.55
CA ASN A 247 -11.69 8.83 -19.43
C ASN A 247 -11.37 8.19 -18.08
N PRO A 248 -12.35 8.17 -17.18
CA PRO A 248 -12.49 7.14 -16.18
C PRO A 248 -13.75 6.33 -16.51
N ALA A 249 -13.81 5.10 -16.03
CA ALA A 249 -15.05 4.32 -16.00
C ALA A 249 -16.24 5.06 -15.32
N ASP A 250 -15.97 6.18 -14.65
CA ASP A 250 -16.92 7.13 -14.08
C ASP A 250 -16.47 8.60 -14.32
N PRO A 251 -16.96 9.27 -15.40
CA PRO A 251 -16.64 10.66 -15.69
C PRO A 251 -17.03 11.65 -14.58
N ALA A 252 -18.04 11.34 -13.76
CA ALA A 252 -18.48 12.21 -12.68
C ALA A 252 -17.48 12.21 -11.53
N ALA A 253 -16.93 11.04 -11.17
CA ALA A 253 -15.91 10.93 -10.14
C ALA A 253 -14.64 11.73 -10.49
N SER A 254 -14.20 11.70 -11.75
CA SER A 254 -13.04 12.51 -12.15
C SER A 254 -13.34 13.99 -12.22
N ALA A 255 -14.49 14.42 -12.73
CA ALA A 255 -14.87 15.84 -12.73
C ALA A 255 -14.89 16.41 -11.29
N GLN A 256 -15.46 15.66 -10.34
CA GLN A 256 -15.50 16.06 -8.93
C GLN A 256 -14.11 16.09 -8.28
N PHE A 257 -13.24 15.14 -8.63
CA PHE A 257 -11.87 15.11 -8.14
C PHE A 257 -11.04 16.30 -8.66
N GLN A 258 -11.18 16.66 -9.94
CA GLN A 258 -10.52 17.83 -10.53
C GLN A 258 -10.94 19.12 -9.85
N GLN A 259 -12.24 19.33 -9.67
CA GLN A 259 -12.75 20.50 -8.96
C GLN A 259 -12.17 20.59 -7.52
N THR A 260 -11.98 19.44 -6.86
CA THR A 260 -11.37 19.39 -5.52
C THR A 260 -9.87 19.71 -5.55
N LEU A 261 -9.14 19.30 -6.59
CA LEU A 261 -7.72 19.65 -6.78
C LEU A 261 -7.55 21.15 -6.97
N GLU A 262 -8.39 21.78 -7.80
CA GLU A 262 -8.33 23.21 -8.09
C GLU A 262 -8.62 24.08 -6.87
N GLN A 263 -9.54 23.65 -5.99
CA GLN A 263 -9.99 24.44 -4.84
C GLN A 263 -9.03 24.44 -3.63
N GLN A 264 -7.97 23.62 -3.61
CA GLN A 264 -7.10 23.46 -2.43
C GLN A 264 -5.63 23.88 -2.66
N ASN A 265 -5.33 24.50 -3.80
CA ASN A 265 -3.98 24.94 -4.17
C ASN A 265 -3.57 26.27 -3.51
N ASP A 266 -3.80 26.44 -2.20
CA ASP A 266 -3.55 27.70 -1.50
C ASP A 266 -2.08 27.97 -1.16
N ALA A 267 -1.19 26.98 -1.31
CA ALA A 267 0.24 27.10 -1.02
C ALA A 267 1.09 26.74 -2.25
N SER A 268 1.22 27.68 -3.20
CA SER A 268 2.13 27.52 -4.34
C SER A 268 3.47 28.21 -4.08
N ILE A 269 4.57 27.50 -4.28
CA ILE A 269 5.90 28.09 -4.51
C ILE A 269 6.14 28.17 -6.03
N SER A 270 7.24 28.78 -6.47
CA SER A 270 7.59 28.80 -7.89
C SER A 270 9.05 28.46 -8.12
N PHE A 271 9.31 27.75 -9.21
CA PHE A 271 10.67 27.61 -9.75
C PHE A 271 11.23 28.97 -10.15
N SER A 272 12.51 29.21 -9.89
CA SER A 272 13.24 30.34 -10.44
C SER A 272 13.39 30.22 -11.96
N ASP A 273 13.62 31.32 -12.66
CA ASP A 273 13.82 31.31 -14.13
C ASP A 273 14.94 30.37 -14.56
N GLN A 274 16.03 30.32 -13.79
CA GLN A 274 17.13 29.40 -14.05
C GLN A 274 16.71 27.94 -13.86
N GLN A 275 16.02 27.61 -12.78
CA GLN A 275 15.49 26.26 -12.54
C GLN A 275 14.55 25.84 -13.67
N ARG A 276 13.64 26.72 -14.11
CA ARG A 276 12.74 26.47 -15.24
C ARG A 276 13.49 26.22 -16.53
N ASN A 277 14.45 27.06 -16.88
CA ASN A 277 15.21 26.92 -18.12
C ASN A 277 16.00 25.59 -18.16
N ASN A 278 16.57 25.19 -17.02
CA ASN A 278 17.25 23.90 -16.89
C ASN A 278 16.27 22.73 -17.09
N LEU A 279 15.13 22.74 -16.39
CA LEU A 279 14.10 21.72 -16.52
C LEU A 279 13.56 21.63 -17.96
N THR A 280 13.26 22.77 -18.60
CA THR A 280 12.78 22.82 -19.99
C THR A 280 13.79 22.20 -20.95
N GLY A 281 15.07 22.57 -20.85
CA GLY A 281 16.12 22.03 -21.72
C GLY A 281 16.26 20.51 -21.58
N TRP A 282 16.17 20.02 -20.35
CA TRP A 282 16.26 18.60 -20.07
C TRP A 282 15.03 17.81 -20.55
N LEU A 283 13.81 18.30 -20.27
CA LEU A 283 12.54 17.69 -20.71
C LEU A 283 12.48 17.57 -22.23
N LYS A 284 12.92 18.62 -22.93
CA LYS A 284 12.99 18.61 -24.39
C LYS A 284 13.96 17.56 -24.90
N THR A 285 15.11 17.43 -24.25
CA THR A 285 16.17 16.49 -24.66
C THR A 285 15.79 15.03 -24.42
N HIS A 286 15.20 14.70 -23.27
CA HIS A 286 15.00 13.31 -22.84
C HIS A 286 13.59 12.78 -23.06
N PHE A 287 12.59 13.66 -23.10
CA PHE A 287 11.19 13.27 -23.26
C PHE A 287 10.51 13.91 -24.48
N ASN A 288 11.21 14.79 -25.22
CA ASN A 288 10.65 15.58 -26.31
C ASN A 288 9.40 16.37 -25.88
N ILE A 289 9.41 16.89 -24.65
CA ILE A 289 8.33 17.69 -24.08
C ILE A 289 8.70 19.18 -24.16
N ASP A 290 7.79 19.99 -24.68
CA ASP A 290 7.87 21.45 -24.56
C ASP A 290 7.17 21.88 -23.27
N ARG A 291 7.96 22.25 -22.26
CA ARG A 291 7.43 22.68 -20.96
C ARG A 291 6.62 23.96 -21.12
N GLY A 292 5.43 24.02 -20.50
CA GLY A 292 4.64 25.24 -20.46
C GLY A 292 5.31 26.37 -19.66
N ASN A 293 4.75 27.58 -19.78
CA ASN A 293 5.33 28.78 -19.15
C ASN A 293 5.10 28.86 -17.62
N SER A 294 4.31 27.97 -17.03
CA SER A 294 4.01 28.02 -15.59
C SER A 294 5.27 27.81 -14.76
N SER A 295 5.46 28.66 -13.75
CA SER A 295 6.49 28.48 -12.72
C SER A 295 5.95 27.81 -11.47
N HIS A 296 4.64 27.63 -11.36
CA HIS A 296 3.99 27.21 -10.13
C HIS A 296 4.34 25.76 -9.78
N CYS A 297 4.62 25.55 -8.50
CA CYS A 297 4.72 24.24 -7.89
C CYS A 297 3.63 24.10 -6.83
N TYR A 298 3.06 22.92 -6.73
CA TYR A 298 2.00 22.56 -5.79
C TYR A 298 2.54 21.60 -4.74
N THR A 299 2.01 21.63 -3.53
CA THR A 299 2.42 20.67 -2.51
C THR A 299 2.11 19.24 -2.97
N VAL A 300 3.04 18.31 -2.73
CA VAL A 300 2.70 16.90 -2.83
C VAL A 300 2.05 16.51 -1.51
N ASP A 301 0.76 16.21 -1.55
CA ASP A 301 0.01 15.81 -0.36
C ASP A 301 -0.09 14.29 -0.24
N GLY A 302 0.07 13.79 0.99
CA GLY A 302 -0.20 12.41 1.38
C GLY A 302 -1.59 12.26 1.99
N ILE A 303 -2.15 11.05 1.88
CA ILE A 303 -3.39 10.65 2.57
C ILE A 303 -3.10 10.52 4.08
N GLN A 304 -4.08 10.79 4.94
CA GLN A 304 -4.00 10.48 6.37
C GLN A 304 -4.98 9.39 6.81
N ASN A 305 -4.87 8.86 8.03
CA ASN A 305 -5.94 8.04 8.60
C ASN A 305 -7.09 8.91 9.14
N PRO A 306 -8.33 8.40 9.21
CA PRO A 306 -9.45 9.11 9.85
C PRO A 306 -9.23 9.39 11.35
N HIS A 307 -8.38 8.58 11.99
CA HIS A 307 -8.00 8.70 13.40
C HIS A 307 -6.48 8.90 13.51
N PRO A 308 -5.97 10.10 13.17
CA PRO A 308 -4.54 10.36 13.12
C PRO A 308 -3.91 10.34 14.54
N PRO A 309 -2.73 9.74 14.73
CA PRO A 309 -2.06 9.67 16.03
C PRO A 309 -1.35 10.97 16.45
N TYR A 310 -1.05 11.88 15.52
CA TYR A 310 -0.36 13.15 15.81
C TYR A 310 -1.35 14.32 15.77
N SER A 311 -1.51 15.02 16.91
CA SER A 311 -2.34 16.23 17.01
C SER A 311 -1.54 17.53 17.12
N GLU A 312 -0.26 17.44 17.46
CA GLU A 312 0.63 18.60 17.59
C GLU A 312 0.97 19.19 16.23
N ALA A 313 0.76 20.50 16.05
CA ALA A 313 0.90 21.20 14.76
C ALA A 313 2.24 20.92 14.05
N ASN A 314 3.32 20.75 14.82
CA ASN A 314 4.64 20.50 14.28
C ASN A 314 4.90 19.02 13.93
N SER A 315 4.14 18.08 14.48
CA SER A 315 4.25 16.64 14.19
C SER A 315 3.16 16.13 13.25
N VAL A 316 2.15 16.94 12.98
CA VAL A 316 0.96 16.64 12.17
C VAL A 316 1.29 16.04 10.80
N TYR A 317 2.38 16.48 10.16
CA TYR A 317 2.79 15.98 8.85
C TYR A 317 3.09 14.47 8.86
N LYS A 318 3.42 13.90 10.04
CA LYS A 318 3.65 12.47 10.22
C LYS A 318 2.38 11.62 10.11
N ASN A 319 1.20 12.24 10.10
CA ASN A 319 -0.04 11.50 9.80
C ASN A 319 -0.18 11.17 8.32
N THR A 320 0.71 11.65 7.44
CA THR A 320 0.77 11.14 6.06
C THR A 320 1.12 9.65 6.09
N VAL A 321 0.24 8.81 5.54
CA VAL A 321 0.38 7.36 5.69
C VAL A 321 1.42 6.78 4.73
N THR A 322 2.25 5.88 5.26
CA THR A 322 3.13 4.98 4.51
C THR A 322 2.55 3.57 4.46
N GLY A 323 3.21 2.64 3.77
CA GLY A 323 2.78 1.23 3.73
C GLY A 323 2.76 0.59 5.12
N ASP A 324 1.78 -0.28 5.35
CA ASP A 324 1.50 -0.96 6.61
C ASP A 324 1.93 -2.43 6.61
N TYR A 325 1.85 -3.06 7.78
CA TYR A 325 2.05 -4.49 7.94
C TYR A 325 0.71 -5.22 7.90
N ASP A 326 0.31 -5.63 6.69
CA ASP A 326 -0.88 -6.44 6.51
C ASP A 326 -0.65 -7.86 7.05
N LEU A 327 -1.13 -8.10 8.27
CA LEU A 327 -1.22 -9.44 8.85
C LEU A 327 -2.15 -10.27 7.97
N PHE A 328 -1.57 -11.19 7.20
CA PHE A 328 -2.37 -12.04 6.31
C PHE A 328 -2.67 -13.40 6.96
N SER A 329 -1.93 -13.81 7.99
CA SER A 329 -2.22 -15.03 8.74
C SER A 329 -1.65 -15.03 10.16
N VAL A 330 -2.37 -15.65 11.08
CA VAL A 330 -2.04 -15.74 12.50
C VAL A 330 -2.38 -17.15 12.98
N TRP A 331 -1.38 -17.98 13.30
CA TRP A 331 -1.57 -19.41 13.59
C TRP A 331 -1.15 -19.76 15.02
N PRO A 332 -2.11 -19.92 15.96
CA PRO A 332 -1.82 -20.33 17.32
C PRO A 332 -1.06 -21.65 17.37
N VAL A 333 -0.05 -21.73 18.22
CA VAL A 333 0.71 -22.96 18.43
C VAL A 333 -0.07 -23.83 19.39
N ILE A 334 -0.56 -24.96 18.88
CA ILE A 334 -1.29 -25.97 19.65
C ILE A 334 -0.41 -27.23 19.70
N PRO A 335 0.37 -27.47 20.78
CA PRO A 335 1.40 -28.51 20.83
C PRO A 335 0.90 -29.95 20.64
N LYS A 336 -0.41 -30.17 20.67
CA LYS A 336 -1.05 -31.48 20.52
C LYS A 336 -2.10 -31.50 19.42
N ALA A 337 -2.16 -30.47 18.57
CA ALA A 337 -3.15 -30.44 17.51
C ALA A 337 -2.94 -31.63 16.56
N GLY A 338 -3.94 -32.49 16.43
CA GLY A 338 -3.98 -33.48 15.37
C GLY A 338 -4.08 -32.81 14.00
N PHE A 339 -3.77 -33.52 12.92
CA PHE A 339 -3.95 -33.01 11.56
C PHE A 339 -5.39 -32.51 11.33
N ASP A 340 -6.38 -33.22 11.89
CA ASP A 340 -7.80 -32.87 11.83
C ASP A 340 -8.13 -31.54 12.54
N GLU A 341 -7.32 -31.11 13.50
CA GLU A 341 -7.46 -29.82 14.22
C GLU A 341 -6.71 -28.67 13.53
N LEU A 342 -5.85 -28.99 12.54
CA LEU A 342 -5.06 -28.03 11.74
C LEU A 342 -5.68 -27.73 10.37
N ILE A 343 -6.66 -28.53 9.92
CA ILE A 343 -7.41 -28.29 8.67
C ILE A 343 -8.26 -27.03 8.86
N ARG A 344 -8.13 -26.04 7.96
CA ARG A 344 -9.00 -24.85 7.95
C ARG A 344 -10.46 -25.32 7.85
N ILE A 345 -11.41 -24.67 8.53
CA ILE A 345 -12.83 -25.02 8.36
C ILE A 345 -13.28 -24.90 6.89
N SER A 346 -12.66 -24.04 6.09
CA SER A 346 -12.87 -23.98 4.62
C SER A 346 -12.54 -25.29 3.89
N GLU A 347 -11.73 -26.15 4.51
CA GLU A 347 -11.35 -27.48 4.06
C GLU A 347 -12.05 -28.59 4.87
N MET A 348 -12.70 -28.25 6.00
CA MET A 348 -13.67 -29.10 6.67
C MET A 348 -14.98 -29.12 5.87
N GLY A 349 -14.95 -29.79 4.72
CA GLY A 349 -16.20 -30.28 4.15
C GLY A 349 -16.95 -31.10 5.20
N THR A 350 -18.27 -30.88 5.28
CA THR A 350 -19.28 -31.79 5.85
C THR A 350 -19.54 -31.77 7.37
N ASN A 351 -19.90 -30.61 7.93
CA ASN A 351 -20.77 -30.65 9.12
C ASN A 351 -22.22 -30.88 8.68
N GLU A 352 -22.79 -32.02 9.07
CA GLU A 352 -24.16 -32.48 8.76
C GLU A 352 -25.23 -31.44 9.19
N ALA A 353 -24.90 -30.59 10.16
CA ALA A 353 -25.72 -29.49 10.65
C ALA A 353 -25.98 -28.37 9.61
N ILE A 354 -25.17 -28.24 8.55
CA ILE A 354 -25.38 -27.21 7.50
C ILE A 354 -26.33 -27.72 6.39
N ARG A 355 -26.54 -29.04 6.28
CA ARG A 355 -27.48 -29.63 5.29
C ARG A 355 -28.95 -29.30 5.56
N THR A 356 -29.29 -28.82 6.75
CA THR A 356 -30.67 -28.54 7.15
C THR A 356 -31.12 -27.11 6.87
N ALA A 357 -30.22 -26.23 6.40
CA ALA A 357 -30.63 -24.93 5.88
C ALA A 357 -31.38 -25.14 4.55
N GLU A 358 -32.66 -24.75 4.51
CA GLU A 358 -33.54 -24.88 3.35
C GLU A 358 -32.99 -24.06 2.16
N TYR A 359 -32.18 -24.69 1.32
CA TYR A 359 -31.88 -24.17 -0.01
C TYR A 359 -33.12 -24.35 -0.91
N PRO A 360 -33.32 -23.48 -1.92
CA PRO A 360 -34.36 -23.68 -2.92
C PRO A 360 -34.23 -25.10 -3.50
N ASN A 361 -35.31 -25.87 -3.44
CA ASN A 361 -35.30 -27.28 -3.79
C ASN A 361 -35.09 -27.46 -5.31
N PHE A 362 -33.82 -27.56 -5.69
CA PHE A 362 -33.41 -27.75 -7.08
C PHE A 362 -33.92 -29.07 -7.65
N ASP A 363 -34.38 -30.04 -6.85
CA ASP A 363 -34.85 -31.36 -7.31
C ASP A 363 -36.10 -31.29 -8.22
N THR A 364 -36.77 -30.14 -8.27
CA THR A 364 -37.94 -29.93 -9.14
C THR A 364 -37.59 -29.65 -10.61
N ILE A 365 -36.32 -29.35 -10.94
CA ILE A 365 -35.89 -29.06 -12.32
C ILE A 365 -35.26 -30.33 -12.93
N PRO A 366 -35.75 -30.86 -14.07
CA PRO A 366 -35.17 -32.03 -14.71
C PRO A 366 -33.66 -31.86 -14.96
N LEU A 367 -32.84 -32.85 -14.57
CA LEU A 367 -31.38 -32.82 -14.76
C LEU A 367 -30.97 -32.56 -16.23
N SER A 368 -31.80 -32.97 -17.18
CA SER A 368 -31.60 -32.78 -18.62
C SER A 368 -31.64 -31.33 -19.09
N THR A 369 -32.22 -30.41 -18.31
CA THR A 369 -32.34 -28.99 -18.66
C THR A 369 -31.37 -28.09 -17.90
N ARG A 370 -30.58 -28.65 -16.98
CA ARG A 370 -29.58 -27.87 -16.23
C ARG A 370 -28.33 -27.69 -17.08
N LEU A 371 -27.85 -26.44 -17.15
CA LEU A 371 -26.53 -26.12 -17.71
C LEU A 371 -25.43 -26.40 -16.68
N LEU A 372 -25.78 -26.24 -15.41
CA LEU A 372 -24.90 -26.33 -14.26
C LEU A 372 -25.52 -27.29 -13.22
N ILE A 373 -24.72 -28.23 -12.73
CA ILE A 373 -25.09 -29.17 -11.67
C ILE A 373 -24.25 -28.86 -10.42
N PRO A 374 -24.85 -28.81 -9.21
CA PRO A 374 -24.10 -28.63 -7.97
C PRO A 374 -23.05 -29.74 -7.80
N THR A 375 -21.87 -29.37 -7.32
CA THR A 375 -20.84 -30.35 -6.94
C THR A 375 -20.78 -30.53 -5.42
N VAL A 376 -19.93 -31.45 -4.97
CA VAL A 376 -19.62 -31.63 -3.55
C VAL A 376 -18.86 -30.45 -2.94
N LYS A 377 -18.23 -29.60 -3.77
CA LYS A 377 -17.52 -28.40 -3.32
C LYS A 377 -18.51 -27.24 -3.24
N GLN A 378 -18.58 -26.59 -2.08
CA GLN A 378 -19.44 -25.43 -1.87
C GLN A 378 -19.07 -24.33 -2.89
N PHE A 379 -20.07 -23.60 -3.39
CA PHE A 379 -19.87 -22.52 -4.37
C PHE A 379 -19.30 -22.96 -5.72
N THR A 380 -19.37 -24.27 -6.01
CA THR A 380 -18.82 -24.84 -7.24
C THR A 380 -19.92 -25.61 -7.98
N LEU A 381 -20.16 -25.21 -9.21
CA LEU A 381 -21.07 -25.88 -10.13
C LEU A 381 -20.25 -26.59 -11.23
N GLU A 382 -20.68 -27.77 -11.65
CA GLU A 382 -20.09 -28.48 -12.78
C GLU A 382 -20.98 -28.30 -14.01
N LEU A 383 -20.38 -28.08 -15.18
CA LEU A 383 -21.12 -28.01 -16.43
C LEU A 383 -21.70 -29.38 -16.78
N THR A 384 -23.03 -29.45 -16.91
CA THR A 384 -23.77 -30.73 -17.03
C THR A 384 -23.36 -31.57 -18.25
N ARG A 385 -22.78 -30.94 -19.28
CA ARG A 385 -22.29 -31.61 -20.51
C ARG A 385 -20.77 -31.67 -20.65
N SER A 386 -20.03 -31.14 -19.68
CA SER A 386 -18.57 -31.10 -19.71
C SER A 386 -18.03 -31.47 -18.33
N ARG A 387 -17.89 -32.78 -18.11
CA ARG A 387 -17.41 -33.30 -16.82
C ARG A 387 -16.04 -32.74 -16.49
N ASN A 388 -15.82 -32.42 -15.22
CA ASN A 388 -14.61 -31.79 -14.68
C ASN A 388 -14.38 -30.33 -15.12
N ILE A 389 -15.36 -29.66 -15.71
CA ILE A 389 -15.31 -28.19 -15.89
C ILE A 389 -16.19 -27.56 -14.82
N TYR A 390 -15.52 -26.85 -13.91
CA TYR A 390 -16.12 -26.25 -12.74
C TYR A 390 -16.28 -24.74 -12.92
N VAL A 391 -17.41 -24.22 -12.48
CA VAL A 391 -17.73 -22.80 -12.38
C VAL A 391 -17.84 -22.50 -10.90
N GLU A 392 -16.86 -21.76 -10.37
CA GLU A 392 -16.92 -21.23 -9.02
C GLU A 392 -17.72 -19.93 -9.05
N PHE A 393 -18.65 -19.76 -8.11
CA PHE A 393 -19.48 -18.57 -8.02
C PHE A 393 -19.44 -17.99 -6.61
N ILE A 394 -19.42 -16.68 -6.50
CA ILE A 394 -19.32 -16.00 -5.21
C ILE A 394 -20.75 -15.79 -4.69
N PRO A 395 -21.12 -16.35 -3.53
CA PRO A 395 -22.42 -16.06 -2.95
C PRO A 395 -22.47 -14.59 -2.49
N PRO A 396 -23.67 -13.99 -2.39
CA PRO A 396 -23.86 -12.68 -1.78
C PRO A 396 -23.23 -12.56 -0.37
N GLY A 397 -22.81 -11.35 0.00
CA GLY A 397 -22.01 -11.09 1.21
C GLY A 397 -22.66 -11.46 2.54
N ASP A 398 -23.99 -11.48 2.59
CA ASP A 398 -24.79 -11.95 3.73
C ASP A 398 -24.70 -13.48 3.95
N ILE A 399 -24.53 -14.25 2.86
CA ILE A 399 -24.27 -15.69 2.94
C ILE A 399 -22.81 -15.95 3.38
N LEU A 400 -21.86 -15.13 2.92
CA LEU A 400 -20.46 -15.22 3.35
C LEU A 400 -20.30 -14.90 4.85
N ALA A 401 -21.01 -13.89 5.35
CA ALA A 401 -20.98 -13.50 6.76
C ALA A 401 -21.45 -14.62 7.72
N GLY A 402 -22.32 -15.52 7.25
CA GLY A 402 -22.76 -16.69 8.02
C GLY A 402 -21.82 -17.91 7.94
N LEU A 403 -20.82 -17.87 7.06
CA LEU A 403 -19.88 -18.96 6.80
C LEU A 403 -18.45 -18.66 7.26
N GLU A 404 -18.12 -17.39 7.48
CA GLU A 404 -16.89 -16.98 8.17
C GLU A 404 -16.96 -17.41 9.64
N SER A 405 -15.93 -18.12 10.11
CA SER A 405 -15.86 -18.54 11.50
C SER A 405 -15.52 -17.35 12.39
N GLN A 406 -16.33 -17.11 13.43
CA GLN A 406 -16.00 -16.15 14.51
C GLN A 406 -14.66 -16.46 15.20
N PHE A 407 -14.12 -17.67 15.02
CA PHE A 407 -12.87 -18.13 15.63
C PHE A 407 -11.72 -18.28 14.64
N PHE A 408 -11.96 -18.35 13.32
CA PHE A 408 -10.91 -18.61 12.31
C PHE A 408 -11.15 -17.86 10.99
N GLY A 409 -10.19 -16.99 10.67
CA GLY A 409 -10.19 -15.99 9.60
C GLY A 409 -9.34 -14.81 10.07
N ASN A 410 -8.93 -13.89 9.20
CA ASN A 410 -8.16 -12.70 9.64
C ASN A 410 -9.00 -11.70 10.46
N ILE A 411 -10.32 -11.90 10.53
CA ILE A 411 -11.21 -11.16 11.43
C ILE A 411 -11.66 -12.09 12.57
N ASN A 412 -10.76 -12.41 13.50
CA ASN A 412 -11.11 -13.14 14.72
C ASN A 412 -10.43 -12.49 15.94
N ASP A 413 -10.89 -12.86 17.14
CA ASP A 413 -10.36 -12.31 18.39
C ASP A 413 -8.85 -12.55 18.55
N VAL A 414 -8.33 -13.63 17.96
CA VAL A 414 -6.89 -13.95 17.99
C VAL A 414 -6.08 -12.97 17.13
N GLY A 415 -6.52 -12.71 15.89
CA GLY A 415 -5.90 -11.75 14.99
C GLY A 415 -5.96 -10.34 15.56
N PHE A 416 -7.10 -9.97 16.15
CA PHE A 416 -7.24 -8.72 16.89
C PHE A 416 -6.26 -8.66 18.07
N TYR A 417 -6.21 -9.69 18.92
CA TYR A 417 -5.32 -9.74 20.08
C TYR A 417 -3.85 -9.67 19.68
N VAL A 418 -3.44 -10.37 18.62
CA VAL A 418 -2.08 -10.33 18.06
C VAL A 418 -1.75 -8.94 17.54
N ALA A 419 -2.64 -8.31 16.77
CA ALA A 419 -2.44 -6.96 16.27
C ALA A 419 -2.32 -5.94 17.41
N GLN A 420 -3.18 -6.02 18.43
CA GLN A 420 -3.12 -5.13 19.60
C GLN A 420 -1.86 -5.36 20.44
N THR A 421 -1.43 -6.61 20.60
CA THR A 421 -0.17 -6.95 21.28
C THR A 421 1.01 -6.36 20.52
N LEU A 422 1.05 -6.50 19.19
CA LEU A 422 2.06 -5.89 18.33
C LEU A 422 2.08 -4.37 18.45
N ASN A 423 0.92 -3.72 18.34
CA ASN A 423 0.81 -2.26 18.46
C ASN A 423 1.24 -1.77 19.85
N SER A 424 0.98 -2.54 20.92
CA SER A 424 1.42 -2.22 22.28
C SER A 424 2.93 -2.36 22.47
N LEU A 425 3.58 -3.23 21.69
CA LEU A 425 5.03 -3.41 21.69
C LEU A 425 5.74 -2.51 20.66
N HIS A 426 5.01 -1.82 19.78
CA HIS A 426 5.59 -0.88 18.84
C HIS A 426 6.10 0.36 19.59
N PRO A 427 7.37 0.78 19.44
CA PRO A 427 7.91 1.97 20.11
C PRO A 427 7.34 3.32 19.63
N ALA A 428 6.43 3.34 18.66
CA ALA A 428 5.83 4.56 18.15
C ALA A 428 4.39 4.72 18.66
N LYS A 429 3.86 5.95 18.58
CA LYS A 429 2.46 6.24 18.89
C LYS A 429 1.49 5.72 17.81
N VAL A 430 2.02 5.21 16.71
CA VAL A 430 1.26 4.76 15.53
C VAL A 430 1.02 3.26 15.62
N ASN A 431 -0.08 2.79 15.04
CA ASN A 431 -0.33 1.36 14.92
C ASN A 431 0.55 0.77 13.81
N ALA A 432 1.24 -0.33 14.09
CA ALA A 432 2.00 -1.10 13.10
C ALA A 432 1.08 -1.98 12.25
N ALA A 433 0.13 -2.64 12.90
CA ALA A 433 -0.80 -3.54 12.25
C ALA A 433 -2.24 -3.06 12.44
N PHE A 434 -3.01 -3.17 11.38
CA PHE A 434 -4.45 -2.97 11.40
C PHE A 434 -5.13 -4.31 11.16
N HIS A 435 -6.29 -4.49 11.78
CA HIS A 435 -7.10 -5.66 11.55
C HIS A 435 -7.68 -5.57 10.13
N SER A 436 -7.11 -6.35 9.20
CA SER A 436 -7.46 -6.33 7.78
C SER A 436 -7.56 -7.77 7.25
N ASP A 437 -8.62 -8.04 6.51
CA ASP A 437 -9.11 -9.35 6.10
C ASP A 437 -8.46 -9.92 4.82
N GLU A 438 -7.38 -9.33 4.33
CA GLU A 438 -6.92 -9.58 2.95
C GLU A 438 -6.52 -11.05 2.69
N GLY A 439 -5.98 -11.78 3.68
CA GLY A 439 -5.56 -13.18 3.55
C GLY A 439 -6.68 -14.23 3.65
N GLY A 440 -7.94 -13.81 3.81
CA GLY A 440 -9.09 -14.71 3.92
C GLY A 440 -10.28 -14.34 3.02
N ARG A 441 -10.16 -13.29 2.21
CA ARG A 441 -11.23 -12.84 1.32
C ARG A 441 -11.55 -13.91 0.26
N PRO A 442 -12.84 -14.21 0.02
CA PRO A 442 -13.23 -15.02 -1.14
C PRO A 442 -12.60 -14.45 -2.42
N ASN A 443 -12.05 -15.34 -3.26
CA ASN A 443 -11.38 -15.03 -4.54
C ASN A 443 -10.06 -14.26 -4.46
N VAL A 444 -9.45 -14.14 -3.27
CA VAL A 444 -8.01 -13.91 -3.19
C VAL A 444 -7.35 -15.27 -3.33
N ASP A 445 -6.97 -15.62 -4.56
CA ASP A 445 -6.35 -16.88 -4.92
C ASP A 445 -4.81 -16.85 -4.83
N GLU A 446 -4.24 -15.66 -4.66
CA GLU A 446 -2.81 -15.45 -4.50
C GLU A 446 -2.47 -14.63 -3.24
N ILE A 447 -1.32 -14.96 -2.64
CA ILE A 447 -0.69 -14.15 -1.60
C ILE A 447 0.45 -13.40 -2.28
N ASP A 448 0.50 -12.08 -2.09
CA ASP A 448 1.62 -11.26 -2.55
C ASP A 448 2.89 -11.71 -1.81
N TYR A 449 3.86 -12.23 -2.56
CA TYR A 449 5.21 -12.51 -2.07
C TYR A 449 6.14 -11.30 -2.28
N PRO A 450 7.15 -11.10 -1.41
CA PRO A 450 7.52 -11.97 -0.29
C PRO A 450 6.64 -11.74 0.95
N ILE A 451 6.67 -12.74 1.85
CA ILE A 451 6.00 -12.70 3.15
C ILE A 451 7.04 -12.81 4.27
N ALA A 452 6.77 -12.16 5.40
CA ALA A 452 7.54 -12.30 6.62
C ALA A 452 6.82 -13.23 7.59
N VAL A 453 7.57 -14.14 8.20
CA VAL A 453 7.05 -15.12 9.17
C VAL A 453 7.84 -15.00 10.47
N PHE A 454 7.12 -14.78 11.56
CA PHE A 454 7.67 -14.71 12.91
C PHE A 454 7.12 -15.89 13.72
N LEU A 455 8.03 -16.70 14.26
CA LEU A 455 7.69 -17.93 14.99
C LEU A 455 8.09 -17.79 16.46
N PRO A 456 7.30 -18.37 17.39
CA PRO A 456 7.72 -18.45 18.78
C PRO A 456 8.79 -19.54 18.93
N THR A 457 9.69 -19.37 19.89
CA THR A 457 10.85 -20.24 20.16
C THR A 457 10.42 -21.70 20.36
N LYS A 458 9.24 -21.92 20.96
CA LYS A 458 8.67 -23.25 21.18
C LYS A 458 8.34 -24.04 19.90
N VAL A 459 8.24 -23.39 18.75
CA VAL A 459 8.00 -24.05 17.44
C VAL A 459 9.31 -24.40 16.75
N VAL A 460 10.37 -23.65 17.04
CA VAL A 460 11.69 -23.81 16.42
C VAL A 460 12.52 -24.91 17.10
N ALA A 461 12.25 -25.17 18.39
CA ALA A 461 12.87 -26.22 19.20
C ALA A 461 12.10 -27.55 19.09
#